data_AF-A0A9X4QXK6-F1
#
_entry.id   AF-A0A9X4QXK6-F1
#
_cell.length_a   1.000
_cell.length_b   1.000
_cell.length_c   1.000
_cell.angle_alpha   90.00
_cell.angle_beta   90.00
_cell.angle_gamma   90.00
#
_symmetry.space_group_name_H-M   'P 1'
#
loop_
_entity.id
_entity.type
_entity.pdbx_description
1 polymer ?
#
loop_
_entity_poly.entity_id
_entity_poly.type
_entity_poly.pdbx_seq_one_letter_code
_entity_poly.pdbx_strand_id
1 'polypeptide(L)'
;MSATRNFSMQRYWMEKIKDWEPLFAFKGATQTDWQNWYKTAYPKFLELLGDFPEKVALNAEVEYAIEDGDLIRERVVFDSEACMSVPCQVLRPKTMKLDGTNAAIICSHGHGKYGKDPVAGIISTPEHAQDIKSMNYNYAEQMAKAGYLTITPRFKRIRRKTGRIGPFSGQRCLQC
;
A
#
# COMPACT_ATOMS: atom_id res chain seq x y z
N MET A 1 53.12 -13.46 -9.56
CA MET A 1 51.83 -13.54 -8.83
C MET A 1 50.75 -13.83 -9.86
N SER A 2 49.95 -14.87 -9.66
CA SER A 2 48.81 -15.15 -10.55
C SER A 2 47.76 -14.05 -10.39
N ALA A 3 47.27 -13.48 -11.49
CA ALA A 3 46.23 -12.45 -11.43
C ALA A 3 44.95 -13.06 -10.85
N THR A 4 44.45 -12.48 -9.76
CA THR A 4 43.15 -12.86 -9.17
C THR A 4 42.04 -12.42 -10.10
N ARG A 5 41.43 -13.36 -10.82
CA ARG A 5 40.29 -13.09 -11.72
C ARG A 5 38.98 -13.14 -10.93
N ASN A 6 38.09 -12.17 -11.14
CA ASN A 6 36.75 -12.15 -10.55
C ASN A 6 35.71 -12.64 -11.58
N PHE A 7 35.04 -13.74 -11.27
CA PHE A 7 33.93 -14.29 -12.07
C PHE A 7 32.55 -14.04 -11.44
N SER A 8 32.48 -13.35 -10.30
CA SER A 8 31.21 -13.01 -9.63
C SER A 8 30.67 -11.67 -10.11
N MET A 9 29.49 -11.72 -10.73
CA MET A 9 28.74 -10.51 -11.12
C MET A 9 28.31 -9.68 -9.91
N GLN A 10 27.96 -10.33 -8.80
CA GLN A 10 27.64 -9.61 -7.56
C GLN A 10 28.84 -8.78 -7.10
N ARG A 11 30.03 -9.39 -7.03
CA ARG A 11 31.26 -8.68 -6.67
C ARG A 11 31.57 -7.56 -7.67
N TYR A 12 31.45 -7.82 -8.97
CA TYR A 12 31.65 -6.80 -10.00
C TYR A 12 30.79 -5.55 -9.75
N TRP A 13 29.48 -5.73 -9.52
CA TRP A 13 28.58 -4.61 -9.26
C TRP A 13 28.87 -3.92 -7.94
N MET A 14 29.15 -4.67 -6.87
CA MET A 14 29.53 -4.09 -5.58
C MET A 14 30.78 -3.21 -5.68
N GLU A 15 31.81 -3.63 -6.43
CA GLU A 15 33.01 -2.82 -6.64
C GLU A 15 32.71 -1.59 -7.51
N LYS A 16 31.84 -1.72 -8.53
CA LYS A 16 31.44 -0.60 -9.40
C LYS A 16 30.67 0.49 -8.67
N ILE A 17 29.86 0.14 -7.67
CA ILE A 17 29.04 1.10 -6.91
C ILE A 17 29.70 1.53 -5.59
N LYS A 18 30.86 0.98 -5.24
CA LYS A 18 31.50 1.17 -3.94
C LYS A 18 31.71 2.65 -3.60
N ASP A 19 32.20 3.41 -4.57
CA ASP A 19 32.50 4.85 -4.42
C ASP A 19 31.45 5.72 -5.14
N TRP A 20 30.30 5.14 -5.49
CA TRP A 20 29.24 5.85 -6.19
C TRP A 20 28.39 6.67 -5.20
N GLU A 21 28.26 7.96 -5.47
CA GLU A 21 27.38 8.85 -4.73
C GLU A 21 26.17 9.26 -5.61
N PRO A 22 24.93 9.14 -5.13
CA PRO A 22 23.77 9.63 -5.85
C PRO A 22 23.86 11.13 -6.12
N LEU A 23 23.54 11.55 -7.36
CA LEU A 23 23.59 12.95 -7.79
C LEU A 23 22.82 13.90 -6.86
N PHE A 24 21.73 13.42 -6.26
CA PHE A 24 20.89 14.16 -5.33
C PHE A 24 20.99 13.61 -3.90
N ALA A 25 22.18 13.17 -3.45
CA ALA A 25 22.40 12.90 -2.03
C ALA A 25 22.16 14.17 -1.21
N PHE A 26 21.25 14.12 -0.22
CA PHE A 26 21.00 15.26 0.65
C PHE A 26 22.17 15.43 1.63
N LYS A 27 22.84 16.58 1.58
CA LYS A 27 23.99 16.95 2.45
C LYS A 27 23.71 18.16 3.34
N GLY A 28 22.48 18.67 3.32
CA GLY A 28 22.09 19.87 4.06
C GLY A 28 21.83 19.61 5.54
N ALA A 29 21.77 20.69 6.32
CA ALA A 29 21.41 20.63 7.74
C ALA A 29 20.24 21.56 8.10
N THR A 30 19.82 22.42 7.15
CA THR A 30 18.80 23.44 7.39
C THR A 30 17.55 23.23 6.51
N GLN A 31 16.46 23.87 6.88
CA GLN A 31 15.23 23.89 6.07
C GLN A 31 15.48 24.51 4.69
N THR A 32 16.32 25.54 4.60
CA THR A 32 16.70 26.18 3.34
C THR A 32 17.48 25.21 2.44
N ASP A 33 18.41 24.44 3.00
CA ASP A 33 19.13 23.41 2.24
C ASP A 33 18.16 22.36 1.68
N TRP A 34 17.21 21.91 2.50
CA TRP A 34 16.19 20.95 2.06
C TRP A 34 15.33 21.52 0.93
N GLN A 35 14.88 22.77 1.05
CA GLN A 35 14.09 23.41 0.00
C GLN A 35 14.85 23.53 -1.32
N ASN A 36 16.14 23.88 -1.25
CA ASN A 36 17.00 24.00 -2.44
C ASN A 36 17.29 22.64 -3.07
N TRP A 37 17.57 21.62 -2.25
CA TRP A 37 17.72 20.24 -2.70
C TRP A 37 16.42 19.72 -3.34
N TYR A 38 15.29 19.90 -2.69
CA TYR A 38 13.99 19.40 -3.15
C TYR A 38 13.61 19.99 -4.51
N LYS A 39 13.85 21.29 -4.72
CA LYS A 39 13.62 21.96 -6.02
C LYS A 39 14.37 21.32 -7.19
N THR A 40 15.49 20.65 -6.95
CA THR A 40 16.28 20.00 -8.00
C THR A 40 16.07 18.48 -8.04
N ALA A 41 15.97 17.83 -6.88
CA ALA A 41 15.80 16.39 -6.76
C ALA A 41 14.40 15.91 -7.16
N TYR A 42 13.34 16.64 -6.78
CA TYR A 42 11.96 16.22 -7.02
C TYR A 42 11.58 16.18 -8.51
N PRO A 43 11.93 17.18 -9.35
CA PRO A 43 11.69 17.08 -10.79
C PRO A 43 12.40 15.88 -11.41
N LYS A 44 13.65 15.59 -11.02
CA LYS A 44 14.38 14.43 -11.52
C LYS A 44 13.77 13.12 -11.05
N PHE A 45 13.27 13.07 -9.81
CA PHE A 45 12.53 11.92 -9.30
C PHE A 45 11.27 11.64 -10.14
N LEU A 46 10.47 12.67 -10.43
CA LEU A 46 9.29 12.53 -11.29
C LEU A 46 9.66 12.09 -12.71
N GLU A 47 10.72 12.66 -13.29
CA GLU A 47 11.24 12.25 -14.61
C GLU A 47 11.61 10.75 -14.62
N LEU A 48 12.31 10.27 -13.59
CA LEU A 48 12.75 8.88 -13.49
C LEU A 48 11.62 7.89 -13.21
N LEU A 49 10.49 8.34 -12.67
CA LEU A 49 9.28 7.51 -12.53
C LEU A 49 8.61 7.25 -13.89
N GLY A 50 8.91 8.06 -14.91
CA GLY A 50 8.29 8.01 -16.22
C GLY A 50 6.93 8.71 -16.26
N ASP A 51 6.20 8.49 -17.35
CA ASP A 51 4.91 9.14 -17.58
C ASP A 51 3.83 8.60 -16.63
N PHE A 52 3.06 9.52 -16.07
CA PHE A 52 1.87 9.16 -15.29
C PHE A 52 0.69 8.89 -16.24
N PRO A 53 -0.18 7.93 -15.90
CA PRO A 53 -1.35 7.66 -16.71
C PRO A 53 -2.34 8.84 -16.71
N GLU A 54 -3.17 8.92 -17.75
CA GLU A 54 -4.25 9.90 -17.81
C GLU A 54 -5.25 9.70 -16.67
N LYS A 55 -5.69 10.83 -16.09
CA LYS A 55 -6.69 10.81 -15.02
C LYS A 55 -8.06 10.46 -15.59
N VAL A 56 -8.78 9.59 -14.88
CA VAL A 56 -10.17 9.24 -15.16
C VAL A 56 -11.06 9.62 -13.96
N ALA A 57 -12.37 9.68 -14.17
CA ALA A 57 -13.31 9.77 -13.05
C ALA A 57 -13.16 8.54 -12.15
N LEU A 58 -13.17 8.72 -10.84
CA LEU A 58 -12.90 7.61 -9.90
C LEU A 58 -13.96 6.51 -9.95
N ASN A 59 -15.22 6.82 -10.30
CA ASN A 59 -16.33 5.86 -10.35
C ASN A 59 -16.34 4.87 -9.16
N ALA A 60 -16.10 5.39 -7.95
CA ALA A 60 -15.90 4.55 -6.77
C ALA A 60 -17.21 3.89 -6.34
N GLU A 61 -17.19 2.58 -6.15
CA GLU A 61 -18.32 1.76 -5.75
C GLU A 61 -17.97 0.93 -4.50
N VAL A 62 -18.91 0.87 -3.55
CA VAL A 62 -18.85 -0.08 -2.43
C VAL A 62 -19.49 -1.40 -2.88
N GLU A 63 -18.67 -2.41 -3.21
CA GLU A 63 -19.13 -3.75 -3.61
C GLU A 63 -19.82 -4.50 -2.47
N TYR A 64 -19.32 -4.32 -1.23
CA TYR A 64 -19.98 -4.82 -0.03
C TYR A 64 -19.53 -4.03 1.21
N ALA A 65 -20.41 -3.98 2.21
CA ALA A 65 -20.13 -3.45 3.55
C ALA A 65 -20.62 -4.40 4.63
N ILE A 66 -19.81 -4.61 5.66
CA ILE A 66 -20.15 -5.46 6.81
C ILE A 66 -19.82 -4.77 8.12
N GLU A 67 -20.58 -5.11 9.15
CA GLU A 67 -20.22 -4.81 10.53
C GLU A 67 -19.26 -5.89 11.07
N ASP A 68 -18.11 -5.46 11.59
CA ASP A 68 -17.14 -6.34 12.24
C ASP A 68 -16.71 -5.73 13.58
N GLY A 69 -17.36 -6.17 14.66
CA GLY A 69 -17.17 -5.60 16.00
C GLY A 69 -17.50 -4.10 16.00
N ASP A 70 -16.52 -3.28 16.37
CA ASP A 70 -16.62 -1.81 16.43
C ASP A 70 -16.30 -1.11 15.08
N LEU A 71 -15.95 -1.90 14.05
CA LEU A 71 -15.60 -1.40 12.73
C LEU A 71 -16.73 -1.65 11.71
N ILE A 72 -16.75 -0.80 10.70
CA ILE A 72 -17.34 -1.09 9.40
C ILE A 72 -16.20 -1.43 8.45
N ARG A 73 -16.35 -2.55 7.72
CA ARG A 73 -15.43 -2.94 6.65
C ARG A 73 -16.14 -2.88 5.31
N GLU A 74 -15.58 -2.10 4.41
CA GLU A 74 -16.09 -1.86 3.08
C GLU A 74 -15.09 -2.39 2.05
N ARG A 75 -15.61 -3.08 1.04
CA ARG A 75 -14.89 -3.37 -0.19
C ARG A 75 -15.22 -2.27 -1.18
N VAL A 76 -14.24 -1.44 -1.49
CA VAL A 76 -14.40 -0.35 -2.46
C VAL A 76 -13.60 -0.67 -3.71
N VAL A 77 -14.16 -0.44 -4.89
CA VAL A 77 -13.46 -0.49 -6.17
C VAL A 77 -13.58 0.89 -6.81
N PHE A 78 -12.49 1.39 -7.40
CA PHE A 78 -12.48 2.67 -8.12
C PHE A 78 -11.59 2.58 -9.36
N ASP A 79 -11.83 3.43 -10.36
CA ASP A 79 -11.04 3.51 -11.58
C ASP A 79 -9.80 4.38 -11.37
N SER A 80 -8.63 3.82 -11.70
CA SER A 80 -7.32 4.46 -11.50
C SER A 80 -6.74 5.06 -12.79
N GLU A 81 -7.11 4.50 -13.93
CA GLU A 81 -6.78 4.93 -15.29
C GLU A 81 -7.78 4.26 -16.25
N ALA A 82 -7.73 4.62 -17.53
CA ALA A 82 -8.56 3.98 -18.54
C ALA A 82 -8.39 2.45 -18.51
N CYS A 83 -9.51 1.73 -18.46
CA CYS A 83 -9.56 0.26 -18.44
C CYS A 83 -8.91 -0.42 -17.21
N MET A 84 -8.70 0.28 -16.09
CA MET A 84 -8.09 -0.31 -14.88
C MET A 84 -8.72 0.21 -13.58
N SER A 85 -9.32 -0.72 -12.84
CA SER A 85 -9.90 -0.47 -11.52
C SER A 85 -9.05 -1.08 -10.39
N VAL A 86 -9.02 -0.44 -9.24
CA VAL A 86 -8.27 -0.81 -8.05
C VAL A 86 -9.23 -1.22 -6.93
N PRO A 87 -9.17 -2.48 -6.46
CA PRO A 87 -9.91 -2.90 -5.28
C PRO A 87 -9.17 -2.54 -3.99
N CYS A 88 -9.93 -2.04 -3.02
CA CYS A 88 -9.46 -1.59 -1.72
C CYS A 88 -10.23 -2.26 -0.59
N GLN A 89 -9.63 -2.28 0.60
CA GLN A 89 -10.40 -2.41 1.84
C GLN A 89 -10.44 -1.03 2.49
N VAL A 90 -11.63 -0.61 2.87
CA VAL A 90 -11.84 0.62 3.62
C VAL A 90 -12.40 0.24 4.98
N LEU A 91 -11.72 0.65 6.04
CA LEU A 91 -12.16 0.39 7.41
C LEU A 91 -12.34 1.71 8.13
N ARG A 92 -13.41 1.78 8.92
CA ARG A 92 -13.69 2.92 9.81
C ARG A 92 -14.38 2.44 11.08
N PRO A 93 -14.23 3.15 12.21
CA PRO A 93 -15.12 2.99 13.35
C PRO A 93 -16.58 3.15 12.95
N LYS A 94 -17.47 2.38 13.58
CA LYS A 94 -18.94 2.55 13.46
C LYS A 94 -19.41 3.93 13.88
N THR A 95 -18.71 4.54 14.84
CA THR A 95 -19.01 5.85 15.40
C THR A 95 -18.44 7.01 14.58
N MET A 96 -17.73 6.72 13.49
CA MET A 96 -17.12 7.75 12.64
C MET A 96 -18.20 8.58 11.93
N LYS A 97 -18.04 9.90 11.94
CA LYS A 97 -18.92 10.83 11.21
C LYS A 97 -18.73 10.67 9.70
N LEU A 98 -19.81 10.70 8.94
CA LEU A 98 -19.77 10.58 7.47
C LEU A 98 -19.78 11.96 6.79
N ASP A 99 -18.91 12.87 7.25
CA ASP A 99 -18.81 14.26 6.76
C ASP A 99 -17.51 14.58 6.02
N GLY A 100 -16.61 13.59 5.87
CA GLY A 100 -15.34 13.73 5.17
C GLY A 100 -14.23 14.46 5.96
N THR A 101 -14.43 14.79 7.23
CA THR A 101 -13.45 15.52 8.05
C THR A 101 -12.45 14.62 8.78
N ASN A 102 -12.69 13.32 8.81
CA ASN A 102 -11.86 12.37 9.56
C ASN A 102 -10.48 12.19 8.93
N ALA A 103 -9.46 12.01 9.77
CA ALA A 103 -8.13 11.67 9.31
C ALA A 103 -8.12 10.31 8.61
N ALA A 104 -7.49 10.25 7.43
CA ALA A 104 -7.38 9.06 6.61
C ALA A 104 -5.93 8.60 6.45
N ILE A 105 -5.72 7.28 6.45
CA ILE A 105 -4.41 6.66 6.26
C ILE A 105 -4.46 5.70 5.06
N ILE A 106 -3.53 5.85 4.13
CA ILE A 106 -3.32 4.89 3.05
C ILE A 106 -2.37 3.79 3.55
N CYS A 107 -2.89 2.58 3.68
CA CYS A 107 -2.18 1.42 4.19
C CYS A 107 -1.64 0.57 3.04
N SER A 108 -0.39 0.81 2.69
CA SER A 108 0.31 0.10 1.61
C SER A 108 0.86 -1.27 2.02
N HIS A 109 0.45 -2.34 1.35
CA HIS A 109 1.06 -3.65 1.58
C HIS A 109 2.42 -3.78 0.88
N GLY A 110 3.29 -4.61 1.44
CA GLY A 110 4.58 -5.02 0.89
C GLY A 110 4.44 -6.32 0.08
N HIS A 111 5.56 -7.04 -0.08
CA HIS A 111 5.62 -8.29 -0.85
C HIS A 111 5.20 -9.55 -0.07
N GLY A 112 4.44 -9.38 1.02
CA GLY A 112 3.92 -10.48 1.82
C GLY A 112 3.02 -11.43 1.03
N LYS A 113 2.86 -12.66 1.54
CA LYS A 113 2.19 -13.77 0.82
C LYS A 113 0.75 -13.48 0.40
N TYR A 114 0.03 -12.69 1.20
CA TYR A 114 -1.41 -12.47 1.04
C TYR A 114 -1.76 -11.01 0.66
N GLY A 115 -0.77 -10.21 0.28
CA GLY A 115 -0.97 -8.84 -0.20
C GLY A 115 -1.69 -7.95 0.82
N LYS A 116 -2.76 -7.27 0.38
CA LYS A 116 -3.51 -6.31 1.20
C LYS A 116 -4.35 -6.92 2.33
N ASP A 117 -4.68 -8.20 2.26
CA ASP A 117 -5.71 -8.78 3.13
C ASP A 117 -5.24 -8.86 4.60
N PRO A 118 -4.02 -9.33 4.91
CA PRO A 118 -3.47 -9.24 6.27
C PRO A 118 -3.34 -7.81 6.77
N VAL A 119 -2.98 -6.85 5.90
CA VAL A 119 -2.85 -5.44 6.26
C VAL A 119 -4.18 -4.88 6.77
N ALA A 120 -5.26 -5.22 6.06
CA ALA A 120 -6.62 -4.90 6.46
C ALA A 120 -7.14 -5.76 7.63
N GLY A 121 -6.38 -6.72 8.16
CA GLY A 121 -6.82 -7.61 9.24
C GLY A 121 -7.82 -8.67 8.79
N ILE A 122 -7.85 -9.04 7.50
CA ILE A 122 -8.77 -10.07 6.98
C ILE A 122 -8.21 -11.46 7.26
N ILE A 123 -8.94 -12.22 8.08
CA ILE A 123 -8.61 -13.60 8.43
C ILE A 123 -9.60 -14.54 7.72
N SER A 124 -9.21 -15.05 6.55
CA SER A 124 -10.02 -16.02 5.79
C SER A 124 -9.57 -17.46 5.99
N THR A 125 -8.32 -17.65 6.43
CA THR A 125 -7.71 -18.96 6.68
C THR A 125 -6.82 -18.90 7.94
N PRO A 126 -6.49 -20.05 8.57
CA PRO A 126 -5.54 -20.09 9.68
C PRO A 126 -4.17 -19.50 9.33
N GLU A 127 -3.73 -19.62 8.08
CA GLU A 127 -2.45 -19.07 7.63
C GLU A 127 -2.48 -17.54 7.56
N HIS A 128 -3.63 -16.91 7.25
CA HIS A 128 -3.76 -15.45 7.37
C HIS A 128 -3.58 -15.01 8.82
N ALA A 129 -4.23 -15.69 9.77
CA ALA A 129 -4.10 -15.36 11.19
C ALA A 129 -2.64 -15.47 11.66
N GLN A 130 -1.95 -16.53 11.23
CA GLN A 130 -0.54 -16.73 11.57
C GLN A 130 0.37 -15.68 10.93
N ASP A 131 0.12 -15.30 9.67
CA ASP A 131 0.88 -14.26 8.95
C ASP A 131 0.75 -12.91 9.67
N ILE A 132 -0.48 -12.49 9.97
CA ILE A 132 -0.78 -11.28 10.76
C ILE A 132 -0.06 -11.33 12.09
N LYS A 133 -0.18 -12.42 12.84
CA LYS A 133 0.43 -12.58 14.16
C LYS A 133 1.96 -12.50 14.10
N SER A 134 2.58 -13.15 13.12
CA SER A 134 4.04 -13.22 13.00
C SER A 134 4.71 -11.90 12.65
N MET A 135 4.01 -11.04 11.89
CA MET A 135 4.56 -9.78 11.37
C MET A 135 3.89 -8.55 11.99
N ASN A 136 2.93 -8.73 12.90
CA ASN A 136 2.03 -7.67 13.40
C ASN A 136 1.43 -6.85 12.25
N TYR A 137 0.94 -7.53 11.21
CA TYR A 137 0.78 -6.91 9.91
C TYR A 137 -0.57 -6.20 9.69
N ASN A 138 -1.54 -6.39 10.56
CA ASN A 138 -2.89 -5.82 10.48
C ASN A 138 -2.98 -4.35 10.91
N TYR A 139 -1.97 -3.54 10.58
CA TYR A 139 -1.90 -2.16 11.07
C TYR A 139 -3.04 -1.27 10.54
N ALA A 140 -3.67 -1.58 9.40
CA ALA A 140 -4.85 -0.83 8.96
C ALA A 140 -6.05 -1.08 9.88
N GLU A 141 -6.25 -2.33 10.31
CA GLU A 141 -7.27 -2.66 11.32
C GLU A 141 -6.98 -1.98 12.66
N GLN A 142 -5.71 -2.01 13.11
CA GLN A 142 -5.31 -1.37 14.37
C GLN A 142 -5.55 0.14 14.34
N MET A 143 -5.19 0.80 13.22
CA MET A 143 -5.42 2.24 13.06
C MET A 143 -6.90 2.58 12.91
N ALA A 144 -7.70 1.71 12.26
CA ALA A 144 -9.14 1.89 12.22
C ALA A 144 -9.76 1.83 13.63
N LYS A 145 -9.33 0.89 14.47
CA LYS A 145 -9.75 0.82 15.89
C LYS A 145 -9.28 2.05 16.69
N ALA A 146 -8.18 2.67 16.28
CA ALA A 146 -7.68 3.91 16.88
C ALA A 146 -8.39 5.19 16.39
N GLY A 147 -9.40 5.08 15.51
CA GLY A 147 -10.24 6.20 15.08
C GLY A 147 -9.96 6.74 13.67
N TYR A 148 -9.01 6.17 12.94
CA TYR A 148 -8.68 6.62 11.58
C TYR A 148 -9.55 5.94 10.52
N LEU A 149 -9.83 6.64 9.42
CA LEU A 149 -10.29 5.99 8.20
C LEU A 149 -9.08 5.33 7.55
N THR A 150 -9.11 4.03 7.27
CA THR A 150 -7.98 3.37 6.62
C THR A 150 -8.37 2.87 5.24
N ILE A 151 -7.48 3.06 4.27
CA ILE A 151 -7.67 2.68 2.87
C ILE A 151 -6.51 1.77 2.50
N THR A 152 -6.79 0.51 2.21
CA THR A 152 -5.79 -0.50 1.87
C THR A 152 -5.92 -0.90 0.40
N PRO A 153 -5.26 -0.18 -0.54
CA PRO A 153 -5.33 -0.49 -1.96
C PRO A 153 -4.52 -1.73 -2.32
N ARG A 154 -4.92 -2.38 -3.41
CA ARG A 154 -4.11 -3.42 -4.05
C ARG A 154 -3.17 -2.80 -5.08
N PHE A 155 -1.90 -3.16 -5.04
CA PHE A 155 -0.93 -2.75 -6.06
C PHE A 155 -1.03 -3.59 -7.34
N LYS A 156 -0.71 -2.96 -8.49
CA LYS A 156 -0.64 -3.60 -9.81
C LYS A 156 0.31 -4.82 -9.78
N ARG A 157 0.05 -5.81 -10.63
CA ARG A 157 0.83 -7.07 -10.81
C ARG A 157 0.67 -8.16 -9.72
N ILE A 158 -0.26 -8.02 -8.76
CA ILE A 158 -0.56 -9.09 -7.78
C ILE A 158 -1.89 -9.77 -8.13
N ARG A 159 -1.82 -11.03 -8.61
CA ARG A 159 -2.97 -11.82 -9.08
C ARG A 159 -4.09 -11.87 -8.02
N ARG A 160 -5.33 -11.71 -8.49
CA ARG A 160 -6.56 -12.01 -7.73
C ARG A 160 -6.71 -13.53 -7.67
N LYS A 161 -6.94 -14.11 -6.48
CA LYS A 161 -7.67 -15.38 -6.41
C LYS A 161 -9.14 -15.02 -6.61
N THR A 162 -9.66 -15.33 -7.78
CA THR A 162 -11.04 -15.04 -8.21
C THR A 162 -12.01 -15.98 -7.48
N GLY A 163 -12.28 -15.75 -6.19
CA GLY A 163 -13.33 -16.43 -5.44
C GLY A 163 -14.47 -15.45 -5.16
N ARG A 164 -15.69 -15.76 -5.64
CA ARG A 164 -16.93 -14.99 -5.40
C ARG A 164 -17.49 -15.15 -3.97
N ILE A 165 -16.75 -15.81 -3.07
CA ILE A 165 -17.17 -16.00 -1.68
C ILE A 165 -16.44 -14.95 -0.87
N GLY A 166 -17.17 -13.93 -0.42
CA GLY A 166 -16.63 -12.94 0.51
C GLY A 166 -16.09 -13.65 1.76
N PRO A 167 -14.97 -13.21 2.34
CA PRO A 167 -14.32 -13.92 3.44
C PRO A 167 -15.09 -13.91 4.77
N PHE A 168 -16.30 -13.34 4.77
CA PHE A 168 -17.11 -13.06 5.95
C PHE A 168 -18.46 -13.78 5.88
N SER A 169 -18.45 -15.11 5.71
CA SER A 169 -19.66 -15.91 5.77
C SER A 169 -20.30 -15.82 7.17
N GLY A 170 -21.50 -15.23 7.27
CA GLY A 170 -22.28 -15.14 8.52
C GLY A 170 -22.31 -13.78 9.22
N GLN A 171 -21.70 -12.73 8.66
CA GLN A 171 -21.80 -11.36 9.18
C GLN A 171 -22.93 -10.57 8.50
N ARG A 172 -23.55 -9.61 9.21
CA ARG A 172 -24.64 -8.78 8.67
C ARG A 172 -24.11 -7.91 7.54
N CYS A 173 -24.59 -8.17 6.33
CA CYS A 173 -24.39 -7.31 5.16
C CYS A 173 -25.25 -6.05 5.32
N LEU A 174 -24.64 -4.88 5.14
CA LEU A 174 -25.34 -3.58 5.24
C LEU A 174 -26.01 -3.15 3.92
N GLN A 175 -25.89 -3.95 2.87
CA GLN A 175 -26.41 -3.68 1.51
C GLN A 175 -27.50 -4.68 1.06
N CYS A 176 -28.19 -5.34 1.99
CA CYS A 176 -29.43 -6.08 1.72
C CYS A 176 -30.64 -5.34 2.26
#